data_AF-A0A0C9TW62-F1
#
_entry.id   AF-A0A0C9TW62-F1
#
_cell.length_a   1.000
_cell.length_b   1.000
_cell.length_c   1.000
_cell.angle_alpha   90.00
_cell.angle_beta   90.00
_cell.angle_gamma   90.00
#
_symmetry.space_group_name_H-M   'P 1'
#
loop_
_entity.id
_entity.type
_entity.pdbx_description
1 polymer ?
#
loop_
_entity_poly.entity_id
_entity_poly.type
_entity_poly.pdbx_seq_one_letter_code
_entity_poly.pdbx_strand_id
1 'polypeptide(L)'
;TDITMSFPLTIHFPTILKDWPAPRRLNPHNEWVTKESNAWMDGFSGLPADRQSLYRQSMWPLLASLMYPDATREHLRLAADLMLWFVLYDEISDVLLLGMAQNLTDEVVKVLRYSRSNYIMIFTALLSYLDMQKSKETLDN
;
A
#
# COMPACT_ATOMS: atom_id res chain seq x y z
N THR A 1 -42.78 -2.77 20.86
CA THR A 1 -41.79 -2.14 21.77
C THR A 1 -40.60 -1.79 20.92
N ASP A 2 -40.53 -0.55 20.44
CA ASP A 2 -39.42 -0.07 19.61
C ASP A 2 -38.18 0.13 20.48
N ILE A 3 -37.14 -0.66 20.22
CA ILE A 3 -35.81 -0.42 20.77
C ILE A 3 -35.06 0.40 19.72
N THR A 4 -35.17 1.72 19.80
CA THR A 4 -34.26 2.60 19.07
C THR A 4 -32.89 2.48 19.71
N MET A 5 -32.01 1.65 19.15
CA MET A 5 -30.60 1.64 19.53
C MET A 5 -29.99 2.98 19.08
N SER A 6 -29.94 3.93 20.01
CA SER A 6 -29.17 5.16 19.87
C SER A 6 -27.69 4.81 19.95
N PHE A 7 -27.03 4.69 18.79
CA PHE A 7 -25.58 4.60 18.75
C PHE A 7 -25.00 5.98 19.11
N PRO A 8 -23.98 6.05 19.98
CA PRO A 8 -23.32 7.32 20.26
C PRO A 8 -22.68 7.87 18.97
N LEU A 9 -22.98 9.13 18.64
CA LEU A 9 -22.44 9.83 17.47
C LEU A 9 -20.93 10.07 17.52
N THR A 10 -20.30 9.88 18.69
CA THR A 10 -18.88 10.13 18.92
C THR A 10 -18.24 8.98 19.68
N ILE A 11 -17.15 8.44 19.12
CA ILE A 11 -16.32 7.42 19.75
C ILE A 11 -15.01 8.08 20.18
N HIS A 12 -14.65 7.97 21.47
CA HIS A 12 -13.37 8.46 22.00
C HIS A 12 -12.38 7.30 22.11
N PHE A 13 -11.25 7.41 21.41
CA PHE A 13 -10.16 6.44 21.54
C PHE A 13 -9.23 6.81 22.71
N PRO A 14 -8.81 5.85 23.54
CA PRO A 14 -7.79 6.10 24.55
C PRO A 14 -6.42 6.35 23.88
N THR A 15 -5.51 7.06 24.56
CA THR A 15 -4.14 7.25 24.07
C THR A 15 -3.32 5.96 24.23
N ILE A 16 -3.52 5.01 23.32
CA ILE A 16 -2.98 3.64 23.42
C ILE A 16 -1.44 3.56 23.39
N LEU A 17 -0.75 4.59 22.91
CA LEU A 17 0.72 4.61 22.79
C LEU A 17 1.43 5.39 23.91
N LYS A 18 0.69 6.03 24.84
CA LYS A 18 1.28 6.89 25.87
C LYS A 18 2.27 6.15 26.76
N ASP A 19 1.88 4.94 27.19
CA ASP A 19 2.64 4.10 28.11
C ASP A 19 3.18 2.85 27.40
N TRP A 20 3.43 2.94 26.09
CA TRP A 20 3.92 1.82 25.31
C TRP A 20 5.35 1.43 25.75
N PRO A 21 5.59 0.19 26.19
CA PRO A 21 6.85 -0.20 26.80
C PRO A 21 8.00 -0.35 25.80
N ALA A 22 7.70 -0.54 24.51
CA ALA A 22 8.74 -0.71 23.51
C ALA A 22 9.33 0.65 23.10
N PRO A 23 10.67 0.81 23.10
CA PRO A 23 11.30 2.04 22.69
C PRO A 23 11.03 2.31 21.21
N ARG A 24 10.64 3.54 20.89
CA ARG A 24 10.52 3.99 19.51
C ARG A 24 11.92 4.20 18.95
N ARG A 25 12.34 3.32 18.05
CA ARG A 25 13.60 3.45 17.30
C ARG A 25 13.28 3.72 15.84
N LEU A 26 13.96 4.69 15.27
CA LEU A 26 13.79 5.05 13.87
C LEU A 26 15.09 4.72 13.13
N ASN A 27 14.96 4.08 11.97
CA ASN A 27 16.12 3.81 11.13
C ASN A 27 16.82 5.14 10.72
N PRO A 28 18.15 5.28 10.86
CA PRO A 28 18.87 6.49 10.48
C PRO A 28 18.76 6.84 8.99
N HIS A 29 18.36 5.89 8.15
CA HIS A 29 18.22 6.08 6.70
C HIS A 29 16.82 6.53 6.26
N ASN A 30 15.90 6.78 7.20
CA ASN A 30 14.49 7.09 6.93
C ASN A 30 14.30 8.21 5.90
N GLU A 31 14.98 9.34 6.05
CA GLU A 31 14.77 10.51 5.17
C GLU A 31 15.14 10.20 3.71
N TRP A 32 16.29 9.57 3.48
CA TRP A 32 16.73 9.20 2.14
C TRP A 32 15.81 8.16 1.51
N VAL A 33 15.47 7.11 2.25
CA VAL A 33 14.59 6.05 1.74
C VAL A 33 13.20 6.59 1.44
N THR A 34 12.64 7.42 2.32
CA THR A 34 11.33 8.07 2.09
C THR A 34 11.31 8.85 0.79
N LYS A 35 12.33 9.68 0.55
CA LYS A 35 12.42 10.49 -0.67
C LYS A 35 12.47 9.62 -1.93
N GLU A 36 13.32 8.60 -1.92
CA GLU A 36 13.46 7.71 -3.07
C GLU A 36 12.16 6.88 -3.28
N SER A 37 11.42 6.54 -2.21
CA SER A 37 10.26 5.62 -2.29
C SER A 37 9.07 6.37 -2.84
N ASN A 38 8.92 7.62 -2.41
CA ASN A 38 7.97 8.55 -3.00
C ASN A 38 8.29 8.81 -4.48
N ALA A 39 9.57 9.02 -4.84
CA ALA A 39 9.95 9.23 -6.24
C ALA A 39 9.67 8.00 -7.13
N TRP A 40 9.87 6.80 -6.59
CA TRP A 40 9.51 5.55 -7.28
C TRP A 40 8.00 5.42 -7.45
N MET A 41 7.22 5.78 -6.43
CA MET A 41 5.76 5.77 -6.50
C MET A 41 5.21 6.81 -7.48
N ASP A 42 5.83 8.00 -7.57
CA ASP A 42 5.48 9.05 -8.53
C ASP A 42 5.70 8.60 -9.99
N GLY A 43 6.60 7.64 -10.22
CA GLY A 43 6.80 7.00 -11.53
C GLY A 43 5.64 6.10 -11.97
N PHE A 44 4.67 5.83 -11.09
CA PHE A 44 3.54 4.95 -11.38
C PHE A 44 2.37 5.71 -11.99
N SER A 45 2.29 5.73 -13.32
CA SER A 45 1.23 6.39 -14.09
C SER A 45 -0.15 5.71 -14.01
N GLY A 46 -0.24 4.53 -13.37
CA GLY A 46 -1.49 3.76 -13.26
C GLY A 46 -2.48 4.30 -12.23
N LEU A 47 -2.01 5.10 -11.27
CA LEU A 47 -2.84 5.63 -10.20
C LEU A 47 -3.51 6.96 -10.60
N PRO A 48 -4.81 7.14 -10.33
CA PRO A 48 -5.48 8.43 -10.35
C PRO A 48 -4.73 9.48 -9.50
N ALA A 49 -4.77 10.75 -9.90
CA ALA A 49 -3.97 11.82 -9.28
C ALA A 49 -4.33 12.07 -7.80
N ASP A 50 -5.60 11.89 -7.43
CA ASP A 50 -6.10 11.94 -6.06
C ASP A 50 -5.51 10.80 -5.21
N ARG A 51 -5.44 9.59 -5.76
CA ARG A 51 -4.80 8.44 -5.12
C ARG A 51 -3.30 8.69 -4.92
N GLN A 52 -2.58 9.17 -5.95
CA GLN A 52 -1.16 9.49 -5.82
C GLN A 52 -0.87 10.52 -4.72
N SER A 53 -1.74 11.53 -4.57
CA SER A 53 -1.63 12.54 -3.51
C SER A 53 -1.78 11.91 -2.11
N LEU A 54 -2.73 10.99 -1.93
CA LEU A 54 -2.89 10.25 -0.69
C LEU A 54 -1.66 9.41 -0.35
N TYR A 55 -1.07 8.71 -1.34
CA TYR A 55 0.16 7.95 -1.14
C TYR A 55 1.33 8.84 -0.71
N ARG A 56 1.48 10.01 -1.31
CA ARG A 56 2.55 10.97 -0.94
C ARG A 56 2.40 11.49 0.49
N GLN A 57 1.16 11.69 0.93
CA GLN A 57 0.88 12.14 2.31
C GLN A 57 1.01 11.00 3.32
N SER A 58 0.95 9.76 2.87
CA SER A 58 1.00 8.60 3.73
C SER A 58 2.43 8.29 4.16
N MET A 59 2.62 8.12 5.47
CA MET A 59 3.94 7.92 6.07
C MET A 59 4.37 6.43 6.02
N TRP A 60 4.18 5.75 4.89
CA TRP A 60 4.51 4.32 4.75
C TRP A 60 6.01 4.01 4.84
N PRO A 61 6.91 4.80 4.23
CA PRO A 61 8.35 4.63 4.45
C PRO A 61 8.77 4.88 5.91
N LEU A 62 8.06 5.75 6.64
CA LEU A 62 8.27 5.94 8.08
C LEU A 62 7.86 4.68 8.85
N LEU A 63 6.72 4.07 8.51
CA LEU A 63 6.31 2.80 9.11
C LEU A 63 7.37 1.72 8.93
N ALA A 64 7.90 1.56 7.70
CA ALA A 64 9.02 0.64 7.44
C ALA A 64 10.25 0.98 8.30
N SER A 65 10.57 2.27 8.44
CA SER A 65 11.71 2.73 9.25
C SER A 65 11.55 2.51 10.76
N LEU A 66 10.31 2.45 11.25
CA LEU A 66 9.99 2.12 12.64
C LEU A 66 10.01 0.60 12.89
N MET A 67 9.62 -0.20 11.89
CA MET A 67 9.65 -1.67 11.98
C MET A 67 11.06 -2.25 11.81
N TYR A 68 11.90 -1.60 11.01
CA TYR A 68 13.24 -2.06 10.68
C TYR A 68 14.32 -1.04 11.09
N PRO A 69 14.43 -0.67 12.38
CA PRO A 69 15.31 0.41 12.84
C PRO A 69 16.80 0.12 12.63
N ASP A 70 17.20 -1.15 12.60
CA ASP A 70 18.60 -1.59 12.48
C ASP A 70 18.94 -2.11 11.07
N ALA A 71 18.00 -2.06 10.12
CA ALA A 71 18.25 -2.52 8.76
C ALA A 71 19.24 -1.61 8.03
N THR A 72 20.01 -2.20 7.11
CA THR A 72 20.82 -1.41 6.18
C THR A 72 19.91 -0.55 5.30
N ARG A 73 20.46 0.50 4.72
CA ARG A 73 19.75 1.36 3.78
C ARG A 73 19.07 0.57 2.65
N GLU A 74 19.76 -0.43 2.10
CA GLU A 74 19.27 -1.26 0.99
C GLU A 74 18.07 -2.12 1.41
N HIS A 75 18.14 -2.74 2.59
CA HIS A 75 17.02 -3.53 3.12
C HIS A 75 15.84 -2.63 3.51
N LEU A 76 16.12 -1.46 4.10
CA LEU A 76 15.08 -0.50 4.42
C LEU A 76 14.39 0.01 3.16
N ARG A 77 15.17 0.29 2.11
CA ARG A 77 14.66 0.69 0.80
C ARG A 77 13.67 -0.32 0.26
N LEU A 78 14.07 -1.58 0.22
CA LEU A 78 13.21 -2.68 -0.25
C LEU A 78 11.94 -2.81 0.59
N ALA A 79 12.07 -2.70 1.92
CA ALA A 79 10.94 -2.79 2.84
C ALA A 79 9.94 -1.62 2.66
N ALA A 80 10.44 -0.41 2.44
CA ALA A 80 9.61 0.77 2.19
C ALA A 80 8.82 0.66 0.87
N ASP A 81 9.49 0.23 -0.21
CA ASP A 81 8.83 0.02 -1.50
C ASP A 81 7.81 -1.12 -1.44
N LEU A 82 8.13 -2.20 -0.72
CA LEU A 82 7.20 -3.30 -0.48
C LEU A 82 5.98 -2.87 0.36
N MET A 83 6.17 -2.00 1.36
CA MET A 83 5.06 -1.45 2.15
C MET A 83 4.10 -0.63 1.29
N LEU A 84 4.64 0.25 0.43
CA LEU A 84 3.84 0.99 -0.54
C LEU A 84 3.09 0.07 -1.49
N TRP A 85 3.75 -0.99 -1.95
CA TRP A 85 3.12 -1.99 -2.81
C TRP A 85 1.97 -2.74 -2.12
N PHE A 86 2.11 -3.10 -0.83
CA PHE A 86 1.02 -3.74 -0.09
C PHE A 86 -0.20 -2.84 0.03
N VAL A 87 -0.01 -1.55 0.32
CA VAL A 87 -1.12 -0.60 0.42
C VAL A 87 -1.82 -0.43 -0.93
N LEU A 88 -1.04 -0.37 -2.03
CA LEU A 88 -1.59 -0.34 -3.37
C LEU A 88 -2.41 -1.59 -3.69
N TYR A 89 -1.88 -2.76 -3.36
CA TYR A 89 -2.57 -4.02 -3.56
C TYR A 89 -3.88 -4.08 -2.75
N ASP A 90 -3.82 -3.71 -1.46
CA ASP A 90 -4.95 -3.69 -0.52
C ASP A 90 -6.08 -2.80 -1.05
N GLU A 91 -5.76 -1.56 -1.39
CA GLU A 91 -6.69 -0.56 -1.93
C GLU A 91 -7.38 -1.02 -3.23
N ILE A 92 -6.64 -1.71 -4.11
CA ILE A 92 -7.22 -2.29 -5.33
C ILE A 92 -8.12 -3.46 -4.95
N SER A 93 -7.64 -4.38 -4.11
CA SER A 93 -8.35 -5.61 -3.78
C SER A 93 -9.64 -5.39 -3.00
N ASP A 94 -9.70 -4.35 -2.16
CA ASP A 94 -10.87 -4.00 -1.34
C ASP A 94 -12.12 -3.64 -2.15
N VAL A 95 -11.93 -3.12 -3.36
CA VAL A 95 -13.03 -2.72 -4.25
C VAL A 95 -13.35 -3.78 -5.32
N LEU A 96 -12.59 -4.86 -5.38
CA LEU A 96 -12.78 -5.92 -6.37
C LEU A 96 -13.82 -6.95 -5.93
N LEU A 97 -14.54 -7.49 -6.91
CA LEU A 97 -15.35 -8.69 -6.72
C LEU A 97 -14.46 -9.89 -6.41
N LEU A 98 -14.97 -10.86 -5.64
CA LEU A 98 -14.20 -12.02 -5.16
C LEU A 98 -13.37 -12.73 -6.25
N GLY A 99 -13.98 -13.07 -7.39
CA GLY A 99 -13.27 -13.76 -8.48
C GLY A 99 -12.20 -12.90 -9.14
N MET A 100 -12.37 -11.58 -9.14
CA MET A 100 -11.39 -10.63 -9.65
C MET A 100 -10.20 -10.47 -8.70
N ALA A 101 -10.46 -10.41 -7.39
CA ALA A 101 -9.42 -10.37 -6.36
C ALA A 101 -8.60 -11.68 -6.34
N GLN A 102 -9.24 -12.84 -6.55
CA GLN A 102 -8.55 -14.13 -6.69
C GLN A 102 -7.60 -14.14 -7.89
N ASN A 103 -8.07 -13.69 -9.06
CA ASN A 103 -7.22 -13.60 -10.24
C ASN A 103 -6.03 -12.65 -10.04
N LEU A 104 -6.26 -11.49 -9.39
CA LEU A 104 -5.17 -10.57 -9.05
C LEU A 104 -4.15 -11.22 -8.12
N THR A 105 -4.62 -11.96 -7.10
CA THR A 105 -3.76 -12.72 -6.17
C THR A 105 -2.91 -13.74 -6.92
N ASP A 106 -3.51 -14.54 -7.81
CA ASP A 106 -2.83 -15.59 -8.55
C ASP A 106 -1.72 -15.03 -9.44
N GLU A 107 -2.00 -13.93 -10.17
CA GLU A 107 -0.99 -13.27 -11.00
C GLU A 107 0.14 -12.67 -10.17
N VAL A 108 -0.17 -12.00 -9.06
CA VAL A 108 0.85 -11.48 -8.14
C VAL A 108 1.75 -12.60 -7.62
N VAL A 109 1.16 -13.70 -7.12
CA VAL A 109 1.91 -14.84 -6.56
C VAL A 109 2.76 -15.49 -7.63
N LYS A 110 2.24 -15.65 -8.84
CA LYS A 110 2.97 -16.19 -9.99
C LYS A 110 4.17 -15.33 -10.33
N VAL A 111 4.01 -14.00 -10.41
CA VAL A 111 5.15 -13.12 -10.69
C VAL A 111 6.17 -13.18 -9.56
N LEU A 112 5.75 -13.14 -8.29
CA LEU A 112 6.68 -13.23 -7.16
C LEU A 112 7.46 -14.55 -7.10
N ARG A 113 6.83 -15.68 -7.47
CA ARG A 113 7.46 -17.01 -7.44
C ARG A 113 8.35 -17.29 -8.65
N TYR A 114 7.96 -16.80 -9.82
CA TYR A 114 8.58 -17.20 -11.10
C TYR A 114 9.29 -16.08 -11.84
N SER A 115 9.31 -14.85 -11.30
CA SER A 115 10.14 -13.78 -11.86
C SER A 115 11.62 -14.14 -11.70
N ARG A 116 12.18 -14.75 -12.73
CA ARG A 116 13.62 -15.00 -12.84
C ARG A 116 14.42 -13.75 -13.18
N SER A 117 13.77 -12.63 -13.53
CA SER A 117 14.40 -11.32 -13.71
C SER A 117 13.34 -10.22 -13.86
N ASN A 118 13.53 -9.15 -13.10
CA ASN A 118 12.92 -7.81 -13.22
C ASN A 118 11.60 -7.58 -12.47
N TYR A 119 11.70 -6.77 -11.40
CA TYR A 119 10.60 -6.14 -10.68
C TYR A 119 9.54 -5.51 -11.60
N ILE A 120 9.93 -5.05 -12.79
CA ILE A 120 9.08 -4.49 -13.86
C ILE A 120 7.88 -5.38 -14.20
N MET A 121 7.98 -6.72 -14.09
CA MET A 121 6.85 -7.61 -14.44
C MET A 121 5.66 -7.51 -13.48
N ILE A 122 5.91 -7.32 -12.17
CA ILE A 122 4.85 -7.12 -11.17
C ILE A 122 4.09 -5.82 -11.48
N PHE A 123 4.84 -4.79 -11.89
CA PHE A 123 4.31 -3.49 -12.28
C PHE A 123 3.45 -3.58 -13.55
N THR A 124 3.90 -4.29 -14.59
CA THR A 124 3.08 -4.48 -15.79
C THR A 124 1.81 -5.28 -15.54
N ALA A 125 1.82 -6.26 -14.63
CA ALA A 125 0.61 -7.05 -14.34
C ALA A 125 -0.49 -6.20 -13.68
N LEU A 126 -0.12 -5.37 -12.69
CA LEU A 126 -1.03 -4.43 -12.04
C LEU A 126 -1.53 -3.34 -12.99
N LEU A 127 -0.65 -2.77 -13.83
CA LEU A 127 -1.05 -1.78 -14.84
C LEU A 127 -1.97 -2.38 -15.92
N SER A 128 -1.65 -3.57 -16.43
CA SER A 128 -2.50 -4.27 -17.41
C SER A 128 -3.89 -4.56 -16.84
N TYR A 129 -3.96 -4.88 -15.54
CA TYR A 129 -5.21 -5.12 -14.86
C TYR A 129 -6.03 -3.83 -14.67
N LEU A 130 -5.40 -2.72 -14.27
CA LEU A 130 -6.06 -1.42 -14.12
C LEU A 130 -6.55 -0.86 -15.47
N ASP A 131 -5.78 -1.03 -16.55
CA ASP A 131 -6.21 -0.67 -17.91
C ASP A 131 -7.39 -1.53 -18.38
N MET A 132 -7.42 -2.81 -18.02
CA MET A 132 -8.55 -3.70 -18.30
C MET A 132 -9.83 -3.24 -17.57
N GLN A 133 -9.74 -2.66 -16.37
CA GLN A 133 -10.91 -2.12 -15.65
C GLN A 133 -11.43 -0.84 -16.31
N LYS A 134 -10.54 0.09 -16.69
CA LYS A 134 -10.92 1.32 -17.42
C LYS A 134 -11.62 1.01 -18.76
N SER A 135 -11.18 -0.05 -19.44
CA SER A 135 -11.81 -0.53 -20.68
C SER A 135 -13.21 -1.09 -20.47
N LYS A 136 -13.54 -1.62 -19.29
CA LYS A 136 -14.89 -2.16 -19.01
C LYS A 136 -15.86 -1.04 -18.65
N GLU A 137 -15.44 -0.05 -17.88
CA GLU A 137 -16.26 1.13 -17.54
C GLU A 137 -16.61 2.01 -18.76
N THR A 138 -15.82 1.95 -19.83
CA THR A 138 -16.10 2.67 -21.09
C THR A 138 -17.01 1.91 -22.06
N LEU A 139 -17.26 0.62 -21.83
CA LEU A 139 -18.20 -0.19 -22.62
C LEU A 139 -19.61 -0.20 -22.03
N ASP A 140 -19.75 0.17 -20.76
CA ASP A 140 -21.03 0.26 -20.04
C ASP A 140 -21.65 1.69 -20.03
N ASN A 141 -21.06 2.64 -20.78
CA ASN A 141 -21.60 3.99 -21.06
C ASN A 141 -21.91 4.18 -22.55
#